data_AF-A0AA96VYC1-F1
#
_entry.id   AF-A0AA96VYC1-F1
#
_cell.length_a   1.000
_cell.length_b   1.000
_cell.length_c   1.000
_cell.angle_alpha   90.00
_cell.angle_beta   90.00
_cell.angle_gamma   90.00
#
_symmetry.space_group_name_H-M   'P 1'
#
loop_
_entity.id
_entity.type
_entity.pdbx_description
1 polymer ?
#
loop_
_entity_poly.entity_id
_entity_poly.type
_entity_poly.pdbx_seq_one_letter_code
_entity_poly.pdbx_strand_id
1 'polypeptide(L)'
;MRRPLLPIHATPLAALLVCGVLLTAGTACSTAPPATSASAPPPRFSPDDVIKAATQRLTDDCLARQGLTPPRPGQSGSPDLGRTRVAEAMFGAGRTELSLRLPTGHVVRAHTDGCLAEAQRRLYGDQRRWFRTSTIVNNLAPEAAHTDRTLAEVHADRRTELAEWRRLRSRALTEATSLIGSTGNTNPPPSKGNPPQ
;
A
#
# COMPACT_ATOMS: atom_id res chain seq x y z
N MET A 1 -32.18 40.60 -24.45
CA MET A 1 -32.04 40.89 -23.01
C MET A 1 -30.71 40.30 -22.54
N ARG A 2 -29.72 41.15 -22.27
CA ARG A 2 -28.35 40.77 -21.84
C ARG A 2 -28.24 41.07 -20.33
N ARG A 3 -27.82 40.08 -19.52
CA ARG A 3 -27.46 40.27 -18.11
C ARG A 3 -25.94 40.45 -18.00
N PRO A 4 -25.43 41.48 -17.30
CA PRO A 4 -23.98 41.68 -17.14
C PRO A 4 -23.43 40.81 -16.00
N LEU A 5 -22.21 40.31 -16.21
CA LEU A 5 -21.39 39.62 -15.22
C LEU A 5 -20.58 40.66 -14.42
N LEU A 6 -20.67 40.62 -13.09
CA LEU A 6 -19.82 41.39 -12.18
C LEU A 6 -18.51 40.61 -11.91
N PRO A 7 -17.34 41.27 -11.95
CA PRO A 7 -16.07 40.65 -11.56
C PRO A 7 -15.89 40.67 -10.04
N ILE A 8 -15.54 39.52 -9.47
CA ILE A 8 -15.13 39.39 -8.05
C ILE A 8 -13.63 39.67 -7.99
N HIS A 9 -13.26 40.73 -7.27
CA HIS A 9 -11.89 41.13 -7.00
C HIS A 9 -11.18 40.13 -6.07
N ALA A 10 -9.98 39.70 -6.48
CA ALA A 10 -9.06 38.95 -5.64
C ALA A 10 -8.08 39.93 -4.96
N THR A 11 -8.06 39.92 -3.63
CA THR A 11 -7.05 40.59 -2.80
C THR A 11 -6.41 39.57 -1.87
N PRO A 12 -5.10 39.33 -1.95
CA PRO A 12 -4.35 38.79 -0.83
C PRO A 12 -3.61 39.90 -0.08
N LEU A 13 -3.97 40.04 1.20
CA LEU A 13 -3.30 40.83 2.23
C LEU A 13 -1.85 40.35 2.44
N ALA A 14 -0.99 41.34 2.64
CA ALA A 14 0.40 41.21 3.05
C ALA A 14 0.55 40.61 4.47
N ALA A 15 1.64 39.88 4.68
CA ALA A 15 2.22 39.69 6.00
C ALA A 15 3.75 39.62 5.88
N LEU A 16 4.38 40.76 6.17
CA LEU A 16 5.80 40.90 6.49
C LEU A 16 6.08 40.18 7.81
N LEU A 17 7.11 39.32 7.86
CA LEU A 17 7.72 38.93 9.12
C LEU A 17 9.23 39.21 9.07
N VAL A 18 9.60 40.31 9.72
CA VAL A 18 10.96 40.69 10.08
C VAL A 18 11.32 39.93 11.35
N CYS A 19 12.43 39.20 11.35
CA CYS A 19 13.09 38.76 12.57
C CYS A 19 14.60 38.92 12.38
N GLY A 20 15.12 40.04 12.86
CA GLY A 20 16.54 40.22 13.12
C GLY A 20 16.87 39.75 14.53
N VAL A 21 17.89 38.92 14.66
CA VAL A 21 18.66 38.75 15.90
C VAL A 21 20.13 38.59 15.52
N LEU A 22 20.90 39.64 15.79
CA LEU A 22 22.36 39.65 15.88
C LEU A 22 22.73 39.25 17.32
N LEU A 23 23.52 38.19 17.50
CA LEU A 23 24.29 37.96 18.74
C LEU A 23 25.59 37.19 18.42
N THR A 24 26.66 37.99 18.34
CA THR A 24 28.02 37.80 18.88
C THR A 24 28.68 36.42 18.93
N ALA A 25 29.89 36.43 18.36
CA ALA A 25 30.97 35.46 18.45
C ALA A 25 31.30 34.93 19.85
N GLY A 26 31.61 33.63 19.90
CA GLY A 26 32.24 32.93 21.02
C GLY A 26 32.86 31.63 20.51
N THR A 27 34.04 31.72 19.91
CA THR A 27 34.88 30.59 19.50
C THR A 27 35.36 29.82 20.73
N ALA A 28 34.78 28.65 20.99
CA ALA A 28 35.37 27.61 21.81
C ALA A 28 35.65 26.40 20.91
N CYS A 29 36.92 26.22 20.54
CA CYS A 29 37.41 25.02 19.89
C CYS A 29 37.41 23.87 20.91
N SER A 30 36.27 23.19 21.03
CA SER A 30 36.25 21.83 21.60
C SER A 30 36.44 20.87 20.43
N THR A 31 37.65 20.31 20.33
CA THR A 31 37.93 19.13 19.49
C THR A 31 37.14 17.95 20.06
N ALA A 32 35.88 17.84 19.64
CA ALA A 32 35.12 16.61 19.80
C ALA A 32 35.78 15.54 18.91
N PRO A 33 35.98 14.31 19.40
CA PRO A 33 36.41 13.21 18.54
C PRO A 33 35.41 13.07 17.39
N PRO A 34 35.86 12.64 16.18
CA PRO A 34 34.95 12.45 15.07
C PRO A 34 33.84 11.51 15.53
N ALA A 35 32.61 12.01 15.53
CA ALA A 35 31.45 11.15 15.62
C ALA A 35 31.59 10.16 14.47
N THR A 36 31.99 8.93 14.79
CA THR A 36 31.78 7.78 13.93
C THR A 36 30.36 7.93 13.44
N SER A 37 30.21 8.08 12.12
CA SER A 37 28.90 8.14 11.49
C SER A 37 28.20 6.85 11.88
N ALA A 38 27.40 6.91 12.94
CA ALA A 38 26.52 5.85 13.34
C ALA A 38 25.59 5.71 12.15
N SER A 39 25.87 4.68 11.33
CA SER A 39 25.04 4.35 10.19
C SER A 39 23.62 4.29 10.72
N ALA A 40 22.78 5.21 10.26
CA ALA A 40 21.39 5.23 10.65
C ALA A 40 20.84 3.81 10.45
N PRO A 41 20.11 3.24 11.43
CA PRO A 41 19.53 1.92 11.24
C PRO A 41 18.73 1.94 9.94
N PRO A 42 18.81 0.88 9.12
CA PRO A 42 18.13 0.85 7.84
C PRO A 42 16.65 1.17 8.05
N PRO A 43 16.02 1.91 7.11
CA PRO A 43 14.62 2.27 7.24
C PRO A 43 13.79 1.00 7.45
N ARG A 44 13.07 0.94 8.57
CA ARG A 44 12.14 -0.16 8.82
C ARG A 44 10.93 0.07 7.95
N PHE A 45 10.67 -0.85 7.01
CA PHE A 45 9.45 -0.83 6.21
C PHE A 45 8.22 -0.87 7.12
N SER A 46 7.19 -0.11 6.76
CA SER A 46 5.92 -0.18 7.51
C SER A 46 5.29 -1.57 7.33
N PRO A 47 4.44 -2.03 8.26
CA PRO A 47 3.69 -3.28 8.07
C PRO A 47 2.93 -3.33 6.73
N ASP A 48 2.41 -2.20 6.27
CA ASP A 48 1.75 -2.08 4.97
C ASP A 48 2.71 -2.32 3.81
N ASP A 49 3.91 -1.75 3.85
CA ASP A 49 4.92 -1.95 2.82
C ASP A 49 5.34 -3.42 2.72
N VAL A 50 5.47 -4.10 3.86
CA VAL A 50 5.81 -5.53 3.94
C VAL A 50 4.70 -6.37 3.29
N ILE A 51 3.43 -6.14 3.65
CA ILE A 51 2.29 -6.85 3.06
C ILE A 51 2.17 -6.55 1.56
N LYS A 52 2.40 -5.31 1.15
CA LYS A 52 2.37 -4.90 -0.26
C LYS A 52 3.48 -5.58 -1.06
N ALA A 53 4.70 -5.61 -0.54
CA ALA A 53 5.84 -6.28 -1.17
C ALA A 53 5.60 -7.79 -1.31
N ALA A 54 5.05 -8.44 -0.27
CA ALA A 54 4.69 -9.85 -0.34
C ALA A 54 3.56 -10.12 -1.34
N THR A 55 2.56 -9.23 -1.41
CA THR A 55 1.48 -9.32 -2.41
C THR A 55 2.06 -9.25 -3.82
N GLN A 56 2.89 -8.25 -4.11
CA GLN A 56 3.54 -8.09 -5.41
C GLN A 56 4.33 -9.35 -5.80
N ARG A 57 5.15 -9.86 -4.88
CA ARG A 57 5.92 -11.09 -5.12
C ARG A 57 5.01 -12.27 -5.45
N LEU A 58 3.98 -12.51 -4.65
CA LEU A 58 3.07 -13.64 -4.87
C LEU A 58 2.36 -13.55 -6.23
N THR A 59 1.95 -12.34 -6.62
CA THR A 59 1.32 -12.12 -7.92
C THR A 59 2.31 -12.26 -9.07
N ASP A 60 3.55 -11.81 -8.90
CA ASP A 60 4.61 -11.93 -9.90
C ASP A 60 4.98 -13.40 -10.12
N ASP A 61 5.16 -14.15 -9.04
CA ASP A 61 5.45 -15.59 -9.08
C ASP A 61 4.29 -16.36 -9.74
N CYS A 62 3.04 -15.98 -9.43
CA CYS A 62 1.86 -16.59 -10.05
C CYS A 62 1.79 -16.32 -11.56
N LEU A 63 1.99 -15.07 -12.00
CA LEU A 63 2.04 -14.73 -13.42
C LEU A 63 3.19 -15.45 -14.13
N ALA A 64 4.37 -15.50 -13.53
CA ALA A 64 5.53 -16.19 -14.08
C ALA A 64 5.28 -17.70 -14.27
N ARG A 65 4.61 -18.36 -13.31
CA ARG A 65 4.18 -19.76 -13.46
C ARG A 65 3.22 -19.97 -14.64
N GLN A 66 2.48 -18.94 -15.02
CA GLN A 66 1.58 -18.96 -16.19
C GLN A 66 2.28 -18.52 -17.49
N GLY A 67 3.60 -18.31 -17.47
CA GLY A 67 4.36 -17.84 -18.63
C GLY A 67 4.10 -16.37 -18.99
N LEU A 68 3.57 -15.57 -18.06
CA LEU A 68 3.24 -14.17 -18.25
C LEU A 68 4.28 -13.27 -17.57
N THR A 69 4.60 -12.14 -18.21
CA THR A 69 5.48 -11.12 -17.63
C THR A 69 4.68 -10.19 -16.71
N PRO A 70 5.05 -10.05 -15.43
CA PRO A 70 4.36 -9.14 -14.52
C PRO A 70 4.45 -7.66 -14.96
N PRO A 71 3.38 -6.88 -14.79
CA PRO A 71 3.40 -5.46 -15.13
C PRO A 71 4.33 -4.71 -14.17
N ARG A 72 5.24 -3.90 -14.73
CA ARG A 72 6.13 -3.01 -13.98
C ARG A 72 5.67 -1.56 -14.13
N PRO A 73 5.69 -0.74 -13.07
CA PRO A 73 5.41 0.69 -13.18
C PRO A 73 6.30 1.35 -14.24
N GLY A 74 5.70 2.16 -15.12
CA GLY A 74 6.42 2.88 -16.17
C GLY A 74 6.86 2.04 -17.38
N GLN A 75 6.61 0.73 -17.38
CA GLN A 75 6.81 -0.11 -18.56
C GLN A 75 5.51 -0.23 -19.35
N SER A 76 5.47 0.37 -20.53
CA SER A 76 4.44 0.12 -21.53
C SER A 76 4.74 -1.24 -22.20
N GLY A 77 4.01 -2.30 -21.84
CA GLY A 77 4.21 -3.64 -22.40
C GLY A 77 3.13 -4.08 -23.41
N SER A 78 3.60 -4.63 -24.55
CA SER A 78 2.94 -5.50 -25.58
C SER A 78 1.59 -5.05 -26.21
N PRO A 79 1.23 -5.54 -27.43
CA PRO A 79 -0.07 -5.29 -28.05
C PRO A 79 -1.24 -5.74 -27.17
N ASP A 80 -2.43 -5.18 -27.39
CA ASP A 80 -3.59 -5.27 -26.49
C ASP A 80 -3.92 -6.69 -25.99
N LEU A 81 -3.79 -7.73 -26.84
CA LEU A 81 -4.03 -9.14 -26.46
C LEU A 81 -3.11 -9.66 -25.34
N GLY A 82 -1.87 -9.16 -25.26
CA GLY A 82 -0.96 -9.48 -24.16
C GLY A 82 -1.42 -8.86 -22.84
N ARG A 83 -1.89 -7.60 -22.90
CA ARG A 83 -2.40 -6.87 -21.73
C ARG A 83 -3.70 -7.50 -21.20
N THR A 84 -4.60 -7.91 -22.08
CA THR A 84 -5.85 -8.61 -21.68
C THR A 84 -5.54 -9.90 -20.94
N ARG A 85 -4.65 -10.76 -21.47
CA ARG A 85 -4.28 -12.01 -20.79
C ARG A 85 -3.63 -11.79 -19.43
N VAL A 86 -2.76 -10.79 -19.31
CA VAL A 86 -2.17 -10.41 -18.01
C VAL A 86 -3.24 -9.91 -17.04
N ALA A 87 -4.20 -9.09 -17.50
CA ALA A 87 -5.27 -8.58 -16.67
C ALA A 87 -6.20 -9.70 -16.17
N GLU A 88 -6.62 -10.61 -17.05
CA GLU A 88 -7.44 -11.79 -16.72
C GLU A 88 -6.71 -12.70 -15.72
N ALA A 89 -5.42 -12.97 -15.94
CA ALA A 89 -4.63 -13.77 -15.00
C ALA A 89 -4.40 -13.07 -13.65
N MET A 90 -4.19 -11.74 -13.65
CA MET A 90 -3.96 -10.95 -12.45
C MET A 90 -5.23 -10.85 -11.59
N PHE A 91 -6.34 -10.44 -12.20
CA PHE A 91 -7.57 -10.06 -11.51
C PHE A 91 -8.64 -11.15 -11.52
N GLY A 92 -8.48 -12.22 -12.30
CA GLY A 92 -9.50 -13.24 -12.53
C GLY A 92 -10.32 -12.95 -13.79
N ALA A 93 -10.91 -14.02 -14.35
CA ALA A 93 -11.83 -13.97 -15.49
C ALA A 93 -13.02 -14.94 -15.34
N GLY A 94 -13.04 -15.71 -14.26
CA GLY A 94 -14.11 -16.66 -13.95
C GLY A 94 -15.40 -15.99 -13.51
N ARG A 95 -16.49 -16.77 -13.53
CA ARG A 95 -17.83 -16.33 -13.09
C ARG A 95 -17.98 -16.22 -11.57
N THR A 96 -16.98 -16.64 -10.80
CA THR A 96 -17.08 -16.70 -9.34
C THR A 96 -16.59 -15.40 -8.72
N GLU A 97 -17.53 -14.63 -8.20
CA GLU A 97 -17.26 -13.33 -7.60
C GLU A 97 -17.81 -13.22 -6.18
N LEU A 98 -17.07 -12.50 -5.35
CA LEU A 98 -17.56 -11.95 -4.10
C LEU A 98 -18.25 -10.63 -4.40
N SER A 99 -19.31 -10.33 -3.66
CA SER A 99 -20.08 -9.10 -3.84
C SER A 99 -20.52 -8.57 -2.49
N LEU A 100 -20.38 -7.28 -2.27
CA LEU A 100 -20.87 -6.59 -1.08
C LEU A 100 -21.52 -5.27 -1.48
N ARG A 101 -22.77 -5.07 -1.08
CA ARG A 101 -23.44 -3.78 -1.20
C ARG A 101 -23.07 -2.92 0.01
N LEU A 102 -22.55 -1.73 -0.25
CA LEU A 102 -22.22 -0.73 0.75
C LEU A 102 -23.47 0.05 1.17
N PRO A 103 -23.44 0.70 2.36
CA PRO A 103 -24.51 1.61 2.78
C PRO A 103 -24.79 2.72 1.79
N THR A 104 -23.76 3.16 1.06
CA THR A 104 -23.84 4.15 -0.04
C THR A 104 -24.62 3.66 -1.27
N GLY A 105 -25.09 2.41 -1.29
CA GLY A 105 -25.78 1.78 -2.42
C GLY A 105 -24.86 1.14 -3.46
N HIS A 106 -23.58 1.51 -3.49
CA HIS A 106 -22.58 0.93 -4.39
C HIS A 106 -22.35 -0.56 -4.10
N VAL A 107 -22.04 -1.33 -5.15
CA VAL A 107 -21.71 -2.76 -5.03
C VAL A 107 -20.24 -2.94 -5.38
N VAL A 108 -19.46 -3.41 -4.41
CA VAL A 108 -18.07 -3.80 -4.62
C VAL A 108 -18.04 -5.28 -4.99
N ARG A 109 -17.27 -5.63 -6.02
CA ARG A 109 -17.11 -7.00 -6.51
C ARG A 109 -15.63 -7.35 -6.60
N ALA A 110 -15.32 -8.62 -6.42
CA ALA A 110 -13.98 -9.15 -6.63
C ALA A 110 -14.06 -10.60 -7.09
N HIS A 111 -13.26 -10.97 -8.09
CA HIS A 111 -13.12 -12.36 -8.48
C HIS A 111 -12.45 -13.18 -7.37
N THR A 112 -12.80 -14.47 -7.32
CA THR A 112 -12.17 -15.44 -6.42
C THR A 112 -11.04 -16.22 -7.07
N ASP A 113 -10.83 -16.04 -8.36
CA ASP A 113 -9.72 -16.55 -9.16
C ASP A 113 -8.72 -15.45 -9.51
N GLY A 114 -7.66 -15.82 -10.22
CA GLY A 114 -6.55 -14.94 -10.55
C GLY A 114 -5.47 -14.86 -9.47
N CYS A 115 -4.32 -14.32 -9.85
CA CYS A 115 -3.13 -14.24 -9.02
C CYS A 115 -3.33 -13.37 -7.78
N LEU A 116 -4.11 -12.30 -7.89
CA LEU A 116 -4.40 -11.44 -6.74
C LEU A 116 -5.26 -12.16 -5.70
N ALA A 117 -6.27 -12.93 -6.13
CA ALA A 117 -7.10 -13.74 -5.25
C ALA A 117 -6.29 -14.83 -4.54
N GLU A 118 -5.36 -15.48 -5.25
CA GLU A 118 -4.43 -16.45 -4.66
C GLU A 118 -3.53 -15.80 -3.60
N ALA A 119 -2.94 -14.63 -3.89
CA ALA A 119 -2.12 -13.89 -2.95
C ALA A 119 -2.92 -13.50 -1.69
N GLN A 120 -4.16 -13.03 -1.85
CA GLN A 120 -5.04 -12.69 -0.73
C GLN A 120 -5.34 -13.92 0.14
N ARG A 121 -5.64 -15.08 -0.45
CA ARG A 121 -5.84 -16.33 0.30
C ARG A 121 -4.59 -16.73 1.04
N ARG A 122 -3.41 -16.60 0.42
CA ARG A 122 -2.14 -16.96 1.07
C ARG A 122 -1.86 -16.08 2.29
N LEU A 123 -2.02 -14.77 2.16
CA LEU A 123 -1.70 -13.81 3.22
C LEU A 123 -2.78 -13.75 4.32
N TYR A 124 -4.06 -13.68 3.94
CA TYR A 124 -5.15 -13.44 4.88
C TYR A 124 -5.93 -14.70 5.26
N GLY A 125 -5.82 -15.78 4.47
CA GLY A 125 -6.56 -17.02 4.65
C GLY A 125 -7.92 -17.02 3.98
N ASP A 126 -8.99 -16.85 4.76
CA ASP A 126 -10.36 -16.86 4.24
C ASP A 126 -10.60 -15.60 3.40
N GLN A 127 -10.68 -15.80 2.08
CA GLN A 127 -10.87 -14.71 1.12
C GLN A 127 -12.23 -14.01 1.29
N ARG A 128 -13.31 -14.73 1.63
CA ARG A 128 -14.64 -14.10 1.79
C ARG A 128 -14.65 -13.21 3.01
N ARG A 129 -14.07 -13.71 4.10
CA ARG A 129 -13.93 -12.96 5.36
C ARG A 129 -13.03 -11.74 5.19
N TRP A 130 -11.90 -11.90 4.51
CA TRP A 130 -11.02 -10.78 4.14
C TRP A 130 -11.76 -9.74 3.31
N PHE A 131 -12.41 -10.15 2.22
CA PHE A 131 -13.11 -9.26 1.29
C PHE A 131 -14.20 -8.46 1.99
N ARG A 132 -15.07 -9.12 2.77
CA ARG A 132 -16.13 -8.43 3.52
C ARG A 132 -15.55 -7.39 4.47
N THR A 133 -14.56 -7.80 5.27
CA THR A 133 -14.02 -6.96 6.34
C THR A 133 -13.22 -5.78 5.78
N SER A 134 -12.34 -6.02 4.81
CA SER A 134 -11.54 -4.96 4.17
C SER A 134 -12.43 -3.97 3.42
N THR A 135 -13.46 -4.47 2.71
CA THR A 135 -14.40 -3.60 1.99
C THR A 135 -15.17 -2.70 2.94
N ILE A 136 -15.63 -3.19 4.10
CA ILE A 136 -16.29 -2.35 5.10
C ILE A 136 -15.31 -1.30 5.65
N VAL A 137 -14.14 -1.73 6.14
CA VAL A 137 -13.19 -0.83 6.81
C VAL A 137 -12.60 0.23 5.86
N ASN A 138 -12.39 -0.11 4.59
CA ASN A 138 -11.88 0.86 3.61
C ASN A 138 -12.93 1.86 3.14
N ASN A 139 -14.21 1.70 3.53
CA ASN A 139 -15.32 2.56 3.12
C ASN A 139 -16.01 3.27 4.30
N LEU A 140 -15.41 3.31 5.49
CA LEU A 140 -16.03 3.96 6.67
C LEU A 140 -16.22 5.47 6.48
N ALA A 141 -15.27 6.17 5.85
CA ALA A 141 -15.41 7.59 5.59
C ALA A 141 -16.51 7.91 4.57
N PRO A 142 -16.60 7.22 3.41
CA PRO A 142 -17.77 7.32 2.54
C PRO A 142 -19.10 6.98 3.23
N GLU A 143 -19.14 5.98 4.11
CA GLU A 143 -20.33 5.62 4.89
C GLU A 143 -20.75 6.75 5.84
N ALA A 144 -19.81 7.34 6.58
CA ALA A 144 -20.06 8.45 7.48
C ALA A 144 -20.65 9.65 6.72
N ALA A 145 -20.04 10.01 5.59
CA ALA A 145 -20.53 11.10 4.73
C ALA A 145 -21.93 10.82 4.16
N HIS A 146 -22.22 9.58 3.76
CA HIS A 146 -23.53 9.23 3.20
C HIS A 146 -24.66 9.20 4.22
N THR A 147 -24.33 8.92 5.49
CA THR A 147 -25.32 8.77 6.56
C THR A 147 -25.47 10.02 7.43
N ASP A 148 -24.81 11.12 7.06
CA ASP A 148 -24.73 12.36 7.84
C ASP A 148 -24.23 12.13 9.29
N ARG A 149 -23.28 11.20 9.46
CA ARG A 149 -22.68 10.85 10.75
C ARG A 149 -21.22 11.24 10.80
N THR A 150 -20.69 11.38 12.01
CA THR A 150 -19.24 11.52 12.21
C THR A 150 -18.53 10.18 11.96
N LEU A 151 -17.26 10.25 11.54
CA LEU A 151 -16.43 9.05 11.40
C LEU A 151 -16.25 8.29 12.72
N ALA A 152 -16.23 9.00 13.85
CA ALA A 152 -16.11 8.41 15.18
C ALA A 152 -17.32 7.53 15.53
N GLU A 153 -18.54 7.99 15.22
CA GLU A 153 -19.77 7.22 15.42
C GLU A 153 -19.79 5.96 14.54
N VAL A 154 -19.42 6.09 13.26
CA VAL A 154 -19.31 4.93 12.36
C VAL A 154 -18.24 3.95 12.84
N HIS A 155 -17.09 4.44 13.32
CA HIS A 155 -16.07 3.58 13.93
C HIS A 155 -16.58 2.82 15.16
N ALA A 156 -17.34 3.49 16.03
CA ALA A 156 -17.91 2.87 17.23
C ALA A 156 -18.86 1.73 16.86
N ASP A 157 -19.71 1.93 15.86
CA ASP A 157 -20.64 0.91 15.36
C ASP A 157 -19.92 -0.25 14.65
N ARG A 158 -18.82 0.03 13.96
CA ARG A 158 -18.01 -0.94 13.19
C ARG A 158 -16.84 -1.53 13.97
N ARG A 159 -16.86 -1.44 15.30
CA ARG A 159 -15.77 -1.92 16.18
C ARG A 159 -15.43 -3.40 15.98
N THR A 160 -16.41 -4.23 15.63
CA THR A 160 -16.22 -5.66 15.40
C THR A 160 -15.45 -5.92 14.11
N GLU A 161 -15.82 -5.26 13.02
CA GLU A 161 -15.11 -5.32 11.74
C GLU A 161 -13.70 -4.74 11.86
N LEU A 162 -13.52 -3.65 12.60
CA LEU A 162 -12.19 -3.09 12.89
C LEU A 162 -11.31 -4.05 13.70
N ALA A 163 -11.88 -4.77 14.67
CA ALA A 163 -11.15 -5.80 15.42
C ALA A 163 -10.78 -7.00 14.53
N GLU A 164 -11.69 -7.45 13.67
CA GLU A 164 -11.41 -8.51 12.69
C GLU A 164 -10.35 -8.10 11.68
N TRP A 165 -10.40 -6.85 11.20
CA TRP A 165 -9.41 -6.32 10.27
C TRP A 165 -8.01 -6.34 10.88
N ARG A 166 -7.87 -5.96 12.15
CA ARG A 166 -6.59 -6.05 12.87
C ARG A 166 -6.07 -7.49 12.95
N ARG A 167 -6.94 -8.47 13.22
CA ARG A 167 -6.56 -9.90 13.24
C ARG A 167 -6.08 -10.38 11.86
N LEU A 168 -6.85 -10.08 10.82
CA LEU A 168 -6.52 -10.43 9.44
C LEU A 168 -5.19 -9.80 9.01
N ARG A 169 -4.97 -8.52 9.33
CA ARG A 169 -3.70 -7.83 9.04
C ARG A 169 -2.52 -8.38 9.83
N SER A 170 -2.70 -8.74 11.10
CA SER A 170 -1.65 -9.36 11.90
C SER A 170 -1.20 -10.69 11.28
N ARG A 171 -2.15 -11.53 10.85
CA ARG A 171 -1.83 -12.76 10.12
C ARG A 171 -1.07 -12.48 8.82
N ALA A 172 -1.58 -11.56 8.00
CA ALA A 172 -0.96 -11.22 6.73
C ALA A 172 0.46 -10.69 6.91
N LEU A 173 0.72 -9.92 7.97
CA LEU A 173 2.06 -9.46 8.29
C LEU A 173 2.99 -10.65 8.64
N THR A 174 2.54 -11.59 9.47
CA THR A 174 3.32 -12.79 9.80
C THR A 174 3.68 -13.60 8.54
N GLU A 175 2.70 -13.86 7.68
CA GLU A 175 2.92 -14.59 6.41
C GLU A 175 3.85 -13.79 5.47
N ALA A 176 3.65 -12.49 5.33
CA ALA A 176 4.46 -11.63 4.48
C ALA A 176 5.92 -11.57 4.96
N THR A 177 6.16 -11.42 6.26
CA THR A 177 7.51 -11.44 6.83
C THR A 177 8.20 -12.77 6.59
N SER A 178 7.49 -13.90 6.72
CA SER A 178 8.04 -15.23 6.43
C SER A 178 8.44 -15.34 4.95
N LEU A 179 7.56 -14.95 4.02
CA LEU A 179 7.83 -15.02 2.58
C LEU A 179 9.06 -14.20 2.16
N ILE A 180 9.18 -12.98 2.70
CA ILE A 180 10.31 -12.09 2.39
C ILE A 180 11.59 -12.61 3.05
N GLY A 181 11.53 -13.05 4.31
CA GLY A 181 12.67 -13.58 5.04
C GLY A 181 13.24 -14.87 4.45
N SER A 182 12.39 -15.81 4.01
CA SER A 182 12.83 -17.04 3.36
C SER A 182 13.63 -16.80 2.08
N THR A 183 13.32 -15.73 1.35
CA THR A 183 14.03 -15.39 0.10
C THR A 183 15.45 -14.89 0.37
N GLY A 184 15.65 -14.15 1.47
CA GLY A 184 16.99 -13.70 1.89
C GLY A 184 17.93 -14.86 2.22
N ASN A 185 17.38 -16.02 2.57
CA ASN A 185 18.14 -17.22 2.93
C ASN A 185 18.38 -18.19 1.77
N THR A 186 17.77 -17.99 0.60
CA THR A 186 17.84 -18.93 -0.55
C THR A 186 18.94 -18.64 -1.58
N ASN A 187 19.87 -17.71 -1.31
CA ASN A 187 21.07 -17.52 -2.13
C ASN A 187 22.34 -17.52 -1.25
N PRO A 188 23.09 -18.64 -1.12
CA PRO A 188 24.49 -18.50 -0.76
C PRO A 188 25.21 -17.72 -1.88
N PRO A 189 26.09 -16.75 -1.57
CA PRO A 189 26.93 -16.14 -2.60
C PRO A 189 27.73 -17.26 -3.30
N PRO A 190 27.99 -17.15 -4.62
CA PRO A 190 28.85 -18.12 -5.29
C PRO A 190 30.19 -18.14 -4.54
N SER A 191 30.56 -19.32 -4.04
CA SER A 191 31.85 -19.54 -3.40
C SER A 191 32.91 -19.11 -4.39
N LYS A 192 33.67 -18.06 -4.08
CA LYS A 192 34.86 -17.71 -4.84
C LYS A 192 35.81 -18.89 -4.68
N GLY A 193 35.88 -19.76 -5.69
CA GLY A 193 36.89 -20.79 -5.76
C GLY A 193 38.26 -20.11 -5.73
N ASN A 194 39.08 -20.45 -4.74
CA ASN A 194 40.47 -20.03 -4.74
C ASN A 194 41.16 -20.68 -5.95
N PRO A 195 42.03 -19.95 -6.67
CA PRO A 195 42.83 -20.54 -7.74
C PRO A 195 43.76 -21.60 -7.15
N PRO A 196 44.08 -22.67 -7.92
CA PRO A 196 45.04 -23.68 -7.50
C PRO A 196 46.42 -23.03 -7.31
N GLN A 197 47.13 -23.49 -6.28
CA GLN A 197 48.51 -23.10 -5.98
C GLN A 197 49.49 -23.60 -7.03
#